data_AF-A0A2S9Q305-F1
#
_entry.id   AF-A0A2S9Q305-F1
#
_cell.length_a   1.000
_cell.length_b   1.000
_cell.length_c   1.000
_cell.angle_alpha   90.00
_cell.angle_beta   90.00
_cell.angle_gamma   90.00
#
_symmetry.space_group_name_H-M   'P 1'
#
loop_
_entity.id
_entity.type
_entity.pdbx_description
1 polymer ?
#
loop_
_entity_poly.entity_id
_entity_poly.type
_entity_poly.pdbx_seq_one_letter_code
_entity_poly.pdbx_strand_id
1 'polypeptide(L)'
;MDTAERPTVRFIAGRRMQCKDIPDEVLCDAVRRVPVPRGPGAVPWRMSWDVQAALEEVTGPVPDRLFLAKIRRLFAKGLLGGCDCGCRGDYHLTEECQNGTAGCGYCP
;
A
#
# COMPACT_ATOMS: atom_id res chain seq x y z
N MET A 1 2.38 -8.06 20.00
CA MET A 1 3.31 -7.67 18.92
C MET A 1 3.64 -6.23 19.17
N ASP A 2 4.91 -5.95 19.44
CA ASP A 2 5.38 -4.62 19.85
C ASP A 2 5.07 -3.62 18.74
N THR A 3 4.06 -2.76 18.96
CA THR A 3 3.76 -1.65 18.06
C THR A 3 4.85 -0.62 18.31
N ALA A 4 6.01 -0.79 17.68
CA ALA A 4 7.01 0.26 17.66
C ALA A 4 6.32 1.54 17.19
N GLU A 5 6.29 2.56 18.04
CA GLU A 5 5.54 3.79 17.80
C GLU A 5 6.06 4.45 16.51
N ARG A 6 5.24 4.45 15.47
CA ARG A 6 5.64 5.00 14.17
C ARG A 6 5.81 6.52 14.29
N PRO A 7 6.88 7.09 13.70
CA PRO A 7 7.12 8.51 13.82
C PRO A 7 6.03 9.31 13.09
N THR A 8 5.58 10.40 13.68
CA THR A 8 4.63 11.33 13.02
C THR A 8 5.28 12.14 11.90
N VAL A 9 6.62 12.29 11.95
CA VAL A 9 7.43 12.99 10.95
C VAL A 9 8.76 12.24 10.77
N ARG A 10 9.20 12.10 9.52
CA ARG A 10 10.52 11.57 9.18
C ARG A 10 11.32 12.60 8.37
N PHE A 11 12.61 12.71 8.66
CA PHE A 11 13.55 13.55 7.91
C PHE A 11 14.46 12.69 7.02
N ILE A 12 14.72 13.17 5.80
CA ILE A 12 15.72 12.63 4.89
C ILE A 12 16.55 13.79 4.34
N ALA A 13 17.88 13.65 4.28
CA ALA A 13 18.78 14.68 3.77
C ALA A 13 18.48 16.11 4.31
N GLY A 14 18.17 16.23 5.61
CA GLY A 14 17.91 17.51 6.27
C GLY A 14 16.51 18.14 6.07
N ARG A 15 15.59 17.48 5.35
CA ARG A 15 14.21 17.98 5.17
C ARG A 15 13.15 16.92 5.51
N ARG A 16 11.91 17.36 5.74
CA ARG A 16 10.77 16.46 5.92
C ARG A 16 10.59 15.58 4.67
N MET A 17 10.45 14.28 4.88
CA MET A 17 10.16 13.30 3.84
C MET A 17 8.77 13.58 3.24
N GLN A 18 8.68 13.51 1.92
CA GLN A 18 7.51 13.80 1.11
C GLN A 18 7.12 12.59 0.29
N CYS A 19 5.88 12.57 -0.21
CA CYS A 19 5.33 11.45 -0.97
C CYS A 19 6.17 11.12 -2.23
N LYS A 20 6.77 12.14 -2.87
CA LYS A 20 7.65 11.98 -4.03
C LYS A 20 8.99 11.31 -3.72
N ASP A 21 9.36 11.20 -2.45
CA ASP A 21 10.62 10.58 -2.03
C ASP A 21 10.49 9.06 -1.86
N ILE A 22 9.27 8.54 -1.89
CA ILE A 22 8.99 7.11 -2.02
C ILE A 22 8.73 6.88 -3.51
N PRO A 23 9.53 6.09 -4.24
CA PRO A 23 9.21 5.74 -5.62
C PRO A 23 7.90 4.94 -5.72
N ASP A 24 7.17 5.01 -6.83
CA ASP A 24 5.88 4.31 -6.95
C ASP A 24 6.10 2.79 -6.98
N GLU A 25 7.12 2.34 -7.71
CA GLU A 25 7.54 0.95 -7.85
C GLU A 25 7.88 0.30 -6.51
N VAL A 26 8.49 1.04 -5.58
CA VAL A 26 8.83 0.53 -4.25
C VAL A 26 7.56 0.20 -3.45
N LEU A 27 6.50 1.01 -3.56
CA LEU A 27 5.24 0.70 -2.90
C LEU A 27 4.47 -0.40 -3.64
N CYS A 28 4.49 -0.44 -4.96
CA CYS A 28 3.91 -1.55 -5.72
C CYS A 28 4.60 -2.89 -5.37
N ASP A 29 5.93 -2.89 -5.22
CA ASP A 29 6.68 -4.08 -4.80
C ASP A 29 6.37 -4.49 -3.37
N ALA A 30 6.19 -3.53 -2.46
CA ALA A 30 5.71 -3.84 -1.10
C ALA A 30 4.34 -4.53 -1.14
N VAL A 31 3.41 -4.05 -1.97
CA VAL A 31 2.13 -4.72 -2.21
C VAL A 31 2.34 -6.13 -2.75
N ARG A 32 3.18 -6.34 -3.77
CA ARG A 32 3.47 -7.69 -4.33
C ARG A 32 3.98 -8.68 -3.29
N ARG A 33 4.82 -8.24 -2.37
CA ARG A 33 5.46 -9.09 -1.35
C ARG A 33 4.48 -9.57 -0.30
N VAL A 34 3.40 -8.83 -0.04
CA VAL A 34 2.38 -9.26 0.93
C VAL A 34 1.60 -10.44 0.35
N PRO A 35 1.64 -11.62 1.02
CA PRO A 35 0.90 -12.79 0.58
C PRO A 35 -0.60 -12.51 0.57
N VAL A 36 -1.28 -13.00 -0.45
CA VAL A 36 -2.74 -13.01 -0.52
C VAL A 36 -3.28 -14.39 -0.18
N PRO A 37 -4.49 -14.50 0.40
CA PRO A 37 -5.15 -15.78 0.58
C PRO A 37 -5.27 -16.52 -0.76
N ARG A 38 -4.96 -17.82 -0.77
CA ARG A 38 -5.13 -18.69 -1.94
C ARG A 38 -6.29 -19.66 -1.69
N GLY A 39 -7.18 -19.80 -2.66
CA GLY A 39 -8.28 -20.77 -2.60
C GLY A 39 -9.51 -20.33 -3.40
N PRO A 40 -10.48 -21.24 -3.64
CA PRO A 40 -11.75 -20.89 -4.28
C PRO A 40 -12.47 -19.79 -3.50
N GLY A 41 -12.80 -18.68 -4.18
CA GLY A 41 -13.50 -17.54 -3.58
C GLY A 41 -12.61 -16.55 -2.79
N ALA A 42 -11.29 -16.76 -2.76
CA ALA A 42 -10.37 -15.80 -2.17
C ALA A 42 -10.22 -14.55 -3.04
N VAL A 43 -10.32 -13.38 -2.42
CA VAL A 43 -10.04 -12.08 -3.04
C VAL A 43 -8.59 -11.68 -2.76
N PRO A 44 -7.79 -11.29 -3.79
CA PRO A 44 -6.35 -11.05 -3.64
C PRO A 44 -6.05 -9.67 -3.03
N TRP A 45 -6.69 -9.36 -1.90
CA TRP A 45 -6.56 -8.08 -1.21
C TRP A 45 -5.55 -8.14 -0.07
N ARG A 46 -4.92 -6.99 0.20
CA ARG A 46 -3.88 -6.84 1.22
C ARG A 46 -4.24 -5.74 2.20
N MET A 47 -3.88 -5.98 3.45
CA MET A 47 -4.20 -5.08 4.55
C MET A 47 -3.20 -3.92 4.61
N SER A 48 -3.63 -2.77 5.11
CA SER A 48 -2.80 -1.57 5.17
C SER A 48 -1.56 -1.75 6.03
N TRP A 49 -1.68 -2.41 7.19
CA TRP A 49 -0.57 -2.66 8.09
C TRP A 49 0.47 -3.62 7.51
N ASP A 50 0.05 -4.66 6.78
CA ASP A 50 0.95 -5.62 6.15
C ASP A 50 1.74 -4.95 5.00
N VAL A 51 1.05 -4.16 4.17
CA VAL A 51 1.70 -3.40 3.08
C VAL A 51 2.65 -2.33 3.64
N GLN A 52 2.28 -1.64 4.71
CA GLN A 52 3.14 -0.65 5.32
C GLN A 52 4.36 -1.29 5.98
N ALA A 53 4.22 -2.45 6.64
CA ALA A 53 5.35 -3.19 7.17
C ALA A 53 6.32 -3.62 6.05
N ALA A 54 5.81 -4.17 4.96
CA ALA A 54 6.61 -4.56 3.80
C ALA A 54 7.33 -3.37 3.13
N LEU A 55 6.70 -2.18 3.12
CA LEU A 55 7.35 -0.94 2.66
C LEU A 55 8.49 -0.54 3.59
N GLU A 56 8.24 -0.58 4.91
CA GLU A 56 9.19 -0.16 5.94
C GLU A 56 10.44 -1.04 6.00
N GLU A 57 10.37 -2.31 5.57
CA GLU A 57 11.54 -3.17 5.37
C GLU A 57 12.56 -2.59 4.38
N VAL A 58 12.10 -1.82 3.39
CA VAL A 58 12.95 -1.23 2.35
C VAL A 58 13.25 0.23 2.64
N THR A 59 12.23 0.99 3.05
CA THR A 59 12.38 2.43 3.24
C THR A 59 12.83 2.80 4.64
N GLY A 60 12.73 1.91 5.63
CA GLY A 60 12.70 2.27 7.05
C GLY A 60 11.32 2.87 7.45
N PRO A 61 11.11 3.19 8.74
CA PRO A 61 9.81 3.63 9.27
C PRO A 61 9.17 4.78 8.48
N VAL A 62 7.88 4.69 8.16
CA VAL A 62 7.15 5.70 7.40
C VAL A 62 5.99 6.22 8.23
N PRO A 63 5.83 7.55 8.38
CA PRO A 63 4.65 8.12 9.05
C PRO A 63 3.35 7.68 8.37
N ASP A 64 2.34 7.30 9.16
CA ASP A 64 1.06 6.78 8.62
C ASP A 64 0.38 7.74 7.64
N ARG A 65 0.43 9.06 7.94
CA ARG A 65 -0.12 10.08 7.03
C ARG A 65 0.61 10.14 5.70
N LEU A 66 1.92 9.90 5.71
CA LEU A 66 2.74 9.88 4.50
C LEU A 66 2.47 8.61 3.69
N PHE A 67 2.36 7.45 4.37
CA PHE A 67 1.96 6.19 3.76
C PHE A 67 0.59 6.31 3.08
N LEU A 68 -0.43 6.81 3.78
CA LEU A 68 -1.77 7.01 3.22
C LEU A 68 -1.78 7.99 2.05
N ALA A 69 -1.05 9.11 2.14
CA ALA A 69 -0.91 10.05 1.05
C ALA A 69 -0.26 9.41 -0.20
N LYS A 70 0.68 8.48 0.00
CA LYS A 70 1.31 7.72 -1.07
C LYS A 70 0.36 6.68 -1.68
N ILE A 71 -0.41 5.96 -0.86
CA ILE A 71 -1.47 5.05 -1.34
C ILE A 71 -2.45 5.80 -2.25
N ARG A 72 -3.02 6.92 -1.78
CA ARG A 72 -3.97 7.74 -2.56
C ARG A 72 -3.38 8.22 -3.88
N ARG A 73 -2.08 8.54 -3.90
CA ARG A 73 -1.37 8.90 -5.13
C ARG A 73 -1.31 7.73 -6.13
N LEU A 74 -1.09 6.50 -5.68
CA LEU A 74 -1.06 5.33 -6.56
C LEU A 74 -2.46 4.97 -7.09
N PHE A 75 -3.50 5.14 -6.27
CA PHE A 75 -4.90 5.05 -6.71
C PHE A 75 -5.21 6.08 -7.80
N ALA A 76 -4.84 7.34 -7.60
CA ALA A 76 -5.03 8.39 -8.59
C ALA A 76 -4.25 8.15 -9.91
N LYS A 77 -3.21 7.30 -9.88
CA LYS A 77 -2.45 6.87 -11.05
C LYS A 77 -2.96 5.58 -11.69
N GLY A 78 -3.98 4.94 -11.11
CA GLY A 78 -4.48 3.65 -11.56
C GLY A 78 -3.51 2.49 -11.36
N LEU A 79 -2.58 2.59 -10.40
CA LEU A 79 -1.62 1.51 -10.08
C LEU A 79 -2.11 0.57 -8.97
N LEU A 80 -3.05 1.05 -8.14
CA LEU A 80 -3.71 0.30 -7.08
C LEU A 80 -5.22 0.44 -7.19
N GLY A 81 -5.95 -0.60 -6.74
CA GLY A 81 -7.37 -0.56 -6.42
C GLY A 81 -7.65 -1.01 -4.99
N GLY A 82 -8.91 -0.97 -4.56
CA GLY A 82 -9.34 -1.27 -3.18
C GLY A 82 -9.92 -0.05 -2.41
N CYS A 83 -9.64 0.08 -1.10
CA CYS A 83 -10.02 1.27 -0.29
C CYS A 83 -8.83 2.12 0.12
N ASP A 84 -8.71 3.33 -0.43
CA ASP A 84 -7.72 4.36 -0.08
C ASP A 84 -8.17 5.30 1.08
N CYS A 85 -9.29 4.97 1.69
CA CYS A 85 -9.95 5.69 2.77
C CYS A 85 -9.11 5.76 4.06
N GLY A 86 -8.16 4.83 4.23
CA GLY A 86 -7.28 4.75 5.41
C GLY A 86 -7.81 3.87 6.54
N CYS A 87 -8.80 3.01 6.28
CA CYS A 87 -9.27 2.01 7.23
C CYS A 87 -8.35 0.76 7.22
N ARG A 88 -8.91 -0.38 6.83
CA ARG A 88 -8.30 -1.70 6.71
C ARG A 88 -7.36 -1.84 5.51
N GLY A 89 -7.58 -1.08 4.43
CA GLY A 89 -6.87 -1.21 3.17
C GLY A 89 -7.72 -1.90 2.11
N ASP A 90 -7.47 -3.17 1.85
CA ASP A 90 -8.01 -3.93 0.70
C ASP A 90 -7.25 -3.67 -0.61
N TYR A 91 -5.95 -3.40 -0.49
CA TYR A 91 -5.10 -3.04 -1.62
C TYR A 91 -4.84 -4.24 -2.53
N HIS A 92 -4.96 -4.02 -3.83
CA HIS A 92 -4.48 -4.92 -4.86
C HIS A 92 -3.84 -4.10 -5.97
N LEU A 93 -2.95 -4.72 -6.75
CA LEU A 93 -2.45 -4.07 -7.95
C LEU A 93 -3.56 -4.05 -9.00
N THR A 94 -3.59 -3.00 -9.83
CA THR A 94 -4.57 -2.91 -10.92
C THR A 94 -4.39 -4.05 -11.93
N GLU A 95 -3.16 -4.49 -12.19
CA GLU A 95 -2.87 -5.61 -13.07
C GLU A 95 -3.45 -6.95 -12.58
N GLU A 96 -3.69 -7.10 -11.27
CA GLU A 96 -4.33 -8.28 -10.68
C GLU A 96 -5.85 -8.30 -10.91
N CYS A 97 -6.46 -7.20 -11.38
CA CYS A 97 -7.89 -7.15 -11.71
C CYS A 97 -8.25 -7.89 -13.02
N GLN A 98 -7.32 -8.04 -13.96
CA GLN A 98 -7.65 -8.42 -15.35
C GLN A 98 -7.78 -9.93 -15.62
N ASN A 99 -8.25 -10.70 -14.64
CA ASN A 99 -8.57 -12.12 -14.82
C ASN A 99 -10.05 -12.46 -14.62
N GLY A 100 -10.95 -11.61 -15.12
CA GLY A 100 -12.29 -12.03 -15.57
C GLY A 100 -13.25 -12.67 -14.56
N THR A 101 -12.93 -12.73 -13.27
CA THR A 101 -13.87 -13.16 -12.22
C THR A 101 -14.50 -11.93 -11.57
N ALA A 102 -15.74 -11.68 -12.01
CA ALA A 102 -16.77 -10.82 -11.45
C ALA A 102 -16.52 -10.28 -10.02
N GLY A 103 -16.60 -8.95 -9.87
CA GLY A 103 -17.05 -8.36 -8.59
C GLY A 103 -16.21 -7.23 -7.99
N CYS A 104 -15.07 -6.82 -8.56
CA CYS A 104 -14.34 -5.68 -8.01
C CYS A 104 -14.86 -4.36 -8.58
N GLY A 105 -15.92 -3.80 -7.97
CA GLY A 105 -16.42 -2.44 -8.26
C GLY A 105 -15.44 -1.30 -7.87
N TYR A 106 -14.19 -1.64 -7.57
CA TYR A 106 -13.13 -0.76 -7.09
C TYR A 106 -11.87 -0.78 -7.97
N CYS A 107 -11.95 -1.40 -9.16
CA CYS A 107 -10.89 -1.28 -10.17
C CYS A 107 -11.21 -0.07 -11.09
N PRO A 108 -10.24 0.81 -11.38
CA PRO A 108 -10.44 1.97 -12.25
C PRO A 108 -10.75 1.60 -13.71
#